data_AF-A0A936LV03-F1
#
_entry.id   AF-A0A936LV03-F1
#
_cell.length_a   1.000
_cell.length_b   1.000
_cell.length_c   1.000
_cell.angle_alpha   90.00
_cell.angle_beta   90.00
_cell.angle_gamma   90.00
#
_symmetry.space_group_name_H-M   'P 1'
#
loop_
_entity.id
_entity.type
_entity.pdbx_description
1 polymer ?
#
loop_
_entity_poly.entity_id
_entity_poly.type
_entity_poly.pdbx_seq_one_letter_code
_entity_poly.pdbx_strand_id
1 'polypeptide(L)'
;MGTYYTMTGPVEQRRSLYRRVGERNGKTVDLISLRIGAVGDGWLPHTAQAMAYCLQLGTSREAEQSAKQIGRLPYSRASFERVPHLVGELWLERHADIEDELIKDFAIPEGAASISVALDRASVPMEETVPRPPGRPRKDAPKRSVIRVFHMCYCATVTLHDKDGRAVHTLRRGQMPNCDPQDLCNLLANDVLQLREKRPDLLIALLADGAPEMWNLLEANFPASVFGSVHRCIDFWHVVEKLAAAAKVLGRDATSARAMVWRWRKLLRRRKDAATTILSELEASGREDLMVDGERPVHDAITYLRNHAERMNYAGAIKKGLPIGSGNVEATCKTLVGLRMKRCGSRWHHDTGNHVLHLRALALSDRWDDAMVKLLATQRTAVRRRAA
;
A
#
# COMPACT_ATOMS: atom_id res chain seq x y z
N MET A 1 -19.28 -29.80 25.14
CA MET A 1 -19.05 -29.77 23.67
C MET A 1 -18.29 -28.48 23.35
N GLY A 2 -17.50 -28.47 22.28
CA GLY A 2 -16.90 -27.26 21.71
C GLY A 2 -17.48 -27.00 20.32
N THR A 3 -17.76 -25.74 20.01
CA THR A 3 -18.26 -25.32 18.70
C THR A 3 -17.11 -24.89 17.82
N TYR A 4 -17.08 -25.38 16.57
CA TYR A 4 -16.13 -25.00 15.54
C TYR A 4 -16.87 -24.41 14.34
N TYR A 5 -16.37 -23.30 13.81
CA TYR A 5 -17.05 -22.54 12.78
C TYR A 5 -16.47 -22.84 11.39
N THR A 6 -17.29 -23.48 10.55
CA THR A 6 -16.95 -23.89 9.18
C THR A 6 -17.54 -22.95 8.13
N MET A 7 -17.24 -23.13 6.85
CA MET A 7 -17.88 -22.34 5.79
C MET A 7 -19.38 -22.61 5.61
N THR A 8 -19.90 -23.72 6.12
CA THR A 8 -21.31 -24.12 5.99
C THR A 8 -22.11 -23.96 7.27
N GLY A 9 -21.46 -23.46 8.33
CA GLY A 9 -22.08 -23.27 9.64
C GLY A 9 -21.30 -23.90 10.79
N PRO A 10 -21.77 -23.72 12.02
CA PRO A 10 -21.13 -24.28 13.21
C PRO A 10 -21.28 -25.80 13.25
N VAL A 11 -20.26 -26.48 13.75
CA VAL A 11 -20.26 -27.91 14.06
C VAL A 11 -19.86 -28.09 15.52
N GLU A 12 -20.57 -28.97 16.23
CA GLU A 12 -20.23 -29.30 17.61
C GLU A 12 -19.38 -30.57 17.68
N GLN A 13 -18.29 -30.50 18.44
CA GLN A 13 -17.41 -31.63 18.68
C GLN A 13 -17.13 -31.81 20.17
N ARG A 14 -17.07 -33.06 20.63
CA ARG A 14 -16.62 -33.34 21.99
C ARG A 14 -15.12 -33.04 22.09
N ARG A 15 -14.75 -32.16 23.02
CA ARG A 15 -13.35 -31.78 23.30
C ARG A 15 -13.08 -31.82 24.81
N SER A 16 -11.83 -32.11 25.16
CA SER A 16 -11.32 -31.98 26.52
C SER A 16 -10.48 -30.71 26.62
N LEU A 17 -10.71 -29.93 27.68
CA LEU A 17 -9.89 -28.77 28.01
C LEU A 17 -8.84 -29.19 29.04
N TYR A 18 -7.60 -28.77 28.81
CA TYR A 18 -6.48 -29.10 29.66
C TYR A 18 -6.02 -27.85 30.39
N ARG A 19 -5.53 -28.02 31.61
CA ARG A 19 -4.95 -26.95 32.41
C ARG A 19 -3.69 -27.46 33.09
N ARG A 20 -2.76 -26.54 33.38
CA ARG A 20 -1.60 -26.86 34.19
C ARG A 20 -2.02 -27.39 35.56
N VAL A 21 -1.44 -28.52 35.96
CA VAL A 21 -1.66 -29.12 37.29
C VAL A 21 -1.21 -28.13 38.37
N GLY A 22 -2.00 -27.98 39.42
CA GLY A 22 -1.73 -27.05 40.53
C GLY A 22 -2.35 -25.66 40.36
N GLU A 23 -2.78 -25.27 39.16
CA GLU A 23 -3.45 -23.97 38.93
C GLU A 23 -4.96 -24.16 38.82
N ARG A 24 -5.74 -23.86 39.87
CA ARG A 24 -7.21 -24.08 39.85
C ARG A 24 -8.00 -23.11 38.96
N ASN A 25 -7.44 -21.96 38.60
CA ASN A 25 -8.07 -20.93 37.74
C ASN A 25 -7.19 -20.52 36.55
N GLY A 26 -6.20 -21.33 36.19
CA GLY A 26 -5.29 -21.04 35.07
C GLY A 26 -5.96 -21.07 33.70
N LYS A 27 -5.25 -20.57 32.69
CA LYS A 27 -5.67 -20.62 31.28
C LYS A 27 -5.87 -22.08 30.86
N THR A 28 -6.97 -22.37 30.20
CA THR A 28 -7.22 -23.71 29.63
C THR A 28 -6.72 -23.77 28.20
N VAL A 29 -6.35 -24.97 27.77
CA VAL A 29 -5.85 -25.28 26.43
C VAL A 29 -6.79 -26.27 25.77
N ASP A 30 -7.27 -25.90 24.59
CA ASP A 30 -8.01 -26.80 23.70
C ASP A 30 -7.04 -27.41 22.68
N LEU A 31 -6.73 -28.69 22.87
CA LEU A 31 -5.80 -29.43 22.01
C LEU A 31 -6.34 -29.60 20.59
N ILE A 32 -7.65 -29.66 20.40
CA ILE A 32 -8.25 -29.77 19.05
C ILE A 32 -8.01 -28.46 18.30
N SER A 33 -8.32 -27.33 18.93
CA SER A 33 -8.08 -25.99 18.36
C SER A 33 -6.61 -25.79 18.00
N LEU A 34 -5.68 -26.16 18.89
CA LEU A 34 -4.24 -26.10 18.60
C LEU A 34 -3.83 -26.98 17.41
N ARG A 35 -4.34 -28.21 17.32
CA ARG A 35 -3.93 -29.14 16.26
C ARG A 35 -4.43 -28.69 14.88
N ILE A 36 -5.64 -28.15 14.80
CA ILE A 36 -6.23 -27.69 13.53
C ILE A 36 -5.80 -26.27 13.15
N GLY A 37 -5.25 -25.51 14.11
CA GLY A 37 -4.86 -24.11 13.94
C GLY A 37 -6.05 -23.17 13.96
N ALA A 38 -7.04 -23.42 14.84
CA ALA A 38 -8.23 -22.58 14.90
C ALA A 38 -7.88 -21.14 15.27
N VAL A 39 -8.49 -20.19 14.58
CA VAL A 39 -8.34 -18.75 14.84
C VAL A 39 -9.35 -18.34 15.91
N GLY A 40 -8.87 -17.72 16.99
CA GLY A 40 -9.70 -17.31 18.12
C GLY A 40 -10.53 -18.46 18.70
N ASP A 41 -11.84 -18.21 18.89
CA ASP A 41 -12.76 -19.13 19.56
C ASP A 41 -13.28 -20.28 18.67
N GLY A 42 -12.39 -21.01 17.99
CA GLY A 42 -12.77 -22.21 17.21
C GLY A 42 -13.11 -21.95 15.74
N TRP A 43 -12.69 -20.82 15.16
CA TRP A 43 -12.85 -20.59 13.72
C TRP A 43 -11.84 -21.42 12.94
N LEU A 44 -12.32 -22.25 12.00
CA LEU A 44 -11.39 -23.01 11.17
C LEU A 44 -10.57 -22.06 10.29
N PRO A 45 -9.28 -22.37 10.01
CA PRO A 45 -8.39 -21.50 9.24
C PRO A 45 -9.02 -20.99 7.94
N HIS A 46 -9.61 -21.90 7.15
CA HIS A 46 -10.21 -21.54 5.86
C HIS A 46 -11.45 -20.65 6.00
N THR A 47 -12.24 -20.84 7.07
CA THR A 47 -13.38 -19.95 7.38
C THR A 47 -12.87 -18.56 7.72
N ALA A 48 -11.86 -18.45 8.59
CA ALA A 48 -11.27 -17.18 9.00
C ALA A 48 -10.64 -16.44 7.81
N GLN A 49 -9.90 -17.16 6.96
CA GLN A 49 -9.35 -16.66 5.70
C GLN A 49 -10.44 -16.09 4.79
N ALA A 50 -11.51 -16.85 4.53
CA ALA A 50 -12.58 -16.39 3.65
C ALA A 50 -13.29 -15.13 4.20
N MET A 51 -13.52 -15.07 5.51
CA MET A 51 -14.08 -13.89 6.15
C MET A 51 -13.14 -12.68 6.05
N ALA A 52 -11.83 -12.89 6.24
CA ALA A 52 -10.83 -11.84 6.08
C ALA A 52 -10.77 -11.31 4.64
N TYR A 53 -10.90 -12.19 3.65
CA TYR A 53 -10.96 -11.80 2.24
C TYR A 53 -12.19 -10.93 1.95
N CYS A 54 -13.36 -11.26 2.51
CA CYS A 54 -14.54 -10.41 2.36
C CYS A 54 -14.36 -9.02 3.00
N LEU A 55 -13.74 -8.94 4.19
CA LEU A 55 -13.56 -7.65 4.88
C LEU A 55 -12.51 -6.75 4.21
N GLN A 56 -11.47 -7.30 3.58
CA GLN A 56 -10.51 -6.47 2.86
C GLN A 56 -11.14 -5.82 1.61
N LEU A 57 -12.15 -6.47 1.00
CA LEU A 57 -12.91 -5.94 -0.14
C LEU A 57 -13.90 -4.85 0.27
N GLY A 58 -14.66 -5.08 1.35
CA GLY A 58 -15.80 -4.25 1.72
C GLY A 58 -16.03 -4.13 3.22
N THR A 59 -17.21 -3.63 3.59
CA THR A 59 -17.62 -3.52 4.99
C THR A 59 -18.10 -4.87 5.54
N SER A 60 -18.12 -5.03 6.86
CA SER A 60 -18.68 -6.23 7.50
C SER A 60 -20.16 -6.48 7.16
N ARG A 61 -20.92 -5.41 6.86
CA ARG A 61 -22.32 -5.51 6.39
C ARG A 61 -22.42 -6.11 4.99
N GLU A 62 -21.57 -5.66 4.07
CA GLU A 62 -21.56 -6.19 2.70
C GLU A 62 -21.00 -7.61 2.66
N ALA A 63 -20.03 -7.92 3.52
CA ALA A 63 -19.53 -9.28 3.68
C ALA A 63 -20.65 -10.23 4.12
N GLU A 64 -21.42 -9.87 5.16
CA GLU A 64 -22.60 -10.64 5.60
C GLU A 64 -23.66 -10.76 4.49
N GLN A 65 -23.97 -9.65 3.80
CA GLN A 65 -24.95 -9.67 2.72
C GLN A 65 -24.50 -10.56 1.56
N SER A 66 -23.23 -10.49 1.16
CA SER A 66 -22.67 -11.31 0.09
C SER A 66 -22.66 -12.78 0.47
N ALA A 67 -22.23 -13.09 1.70
CA ALA A 67 -22.26 -14.43 2.27
C ALA A 67 -23.67 -15.04 2.24
N LYS A 68 -24.69 -14.26 2.61
CA LYS A 68 -26.09 -14.67 2.52
C LYS A 68 -26.52 -15.01 1.09
N GLN A 69 -26.11 -14.22 0.09
CA GLN A 69 -26.46 -14.49 -1.31
C GLN A 69 -25.70 -15.71 -1.87
N ILE A 70 -24.46 -15.91 -1.46
CA ILE A 70 -23.62 -17.04 -1.90
C ILE A 70 -24.04 -18.36 -1.22
N GLY A 71 -24.70 -18.30 -0.06
CA GLY A 71 -25.06 -19.49 0.72
C GLY A 71 -23.85 -20.12 1.44
N ARG A 72 -22.83 -19.31 1.75
CA ARG A 72 -21.63 -19.71 2.50
C ARG A 72 -21.34 -18.68 3.58
N LEU A 73 -20.62 -19.07 4.62
CA LEU A 73 -20.31 -18.24 5.79
C LEU A 73 -21.61 -17.69 6.44
N PRO A 74 -22.50 -18.56 6.95
CA PRO A 74 -23.80 -18.16 7.51
C PRO A 74 -23.65 -17.51 8.89
N TYR A 75 -22.88 -16.42 8.97
CA TYR A 75 -22.48 -15.75 10.19
C TYR A 75 -22.87 -14.28 10.18
N SER A 76 -23.10 -13.77 11.38
CA SER A 76 -23.53 -12.39 11.56
C SER A 76 -22.45 -11.37 11.17
N ARG A 77 -22.89 -10.14 10.90
CA ARG A 77 -22.01 -8.97 10.76
C ARG A 77 -20.95 -8.88 11.86
N ALA A 78 -21.32 -9.15 13.12
CA ALA A 78 -20.38 -9.07 14.23
C ALA A 78 -19.22 -10.07 14.09
N SER A 79 -19.50 -11.23 13.50
CA SER A 79 -18.46 -12.22 13.18
C SER A 79 -17.57 -11.72 12.04
N PHE A 80 -18.14 -11.12 11.00
CA PHE A 80 -17.41 -10.46 9.91
C PHE A 80 -16.63 -9.21 10.33
N GLU A 81 -16.95 -8.62 11.48
CA GLU A 81 -16.14 -7.58 12.08
C GLU A 81 -14.98 -8.22 12.87
N ARG A 82 -15.28 -9.15 13.77
CA ARG A 82 -14.29 -9.68 14.72
C ARG A 82 -13.24 -10.59 14.08
N VAL A 83 -13.67 -11.60 13.33
CA VAL A 83 -12.78 -12.70 12.88
C VAL A 83 -11.70 -12.20 11.92
N PRO A 84 -12.01 -11.35 10.92
CA PRO A 84 -10.97 -10.79 10.06
C PRO A 84 -9.91 -9.99 10.81
N HIS A 85 -10.29 -9.24 11.86
CA HIS A 85 -9.33 -8.49 12.66
C HIS A 85 -8.42 -9.41 13.47
N LEU A 86 -8.87 -10.59 13.88
CA LEU A 86 -7.98 -11.62 14.45
C LEU A 86 -6.96 -12.10 13.42
N VAL A 87 -7.36 -12.30 12.16
CA VAL A 87 -6.43 -12.67 11.09
C VAL A 87 -5.44 -11.53 10.82
N GLY A 88 -5.91 -10.28 10.83
CA GLY A 88 -5.06 -9.11 10.68
C GLY A 88 -4.05 -8.93 11.82
N GLU A 89 -4.47 -9.19 13.06
CA GLU A 89 -3.60 -9.18 14.24
C GLU A 89 -2.51 -10.26 14.12
N LEU A 90 -2.90 -11.50 13.83
CA LEU A 90 -1.97 -12.60 13.56
C LEU A 90 -0.98 -12.25 12.44
N TRP A 91 -1.47 -11.59 11.38
CA TRP A 91 -0.62 -11.14 10.29
C TRP A 91 0.42 -10.13 10.78
N LEU A 92 0.02 -9.07 11.49
CA LEU A 92 0.96 -8.07 11.97
C LEU A 92 2.05 -8.64 12.90
N GLU A 93 1.74 -9.67 13.69
CA GLU A 93 2.72 -10.37 14.54
C GLU A 93 3.82 -11.12 13.77
N ARG A 94 3.57 -11.47 12.51
CA ARG A 94 4.42 -12.38 11.70
C ARG A 94 4.79 -11.85 10.33
N HIS A 95 4.25 -10.70 9.93
CA HIS A 95 4.32 -10.23 8.55
C HIS A 95 5.74 -10.06 8.05
N ALA A 96 6.68 -9.59 8.88
CA ALA A 96 8.08 -9.43 8.47
C ALA A 96 8.67 -10.75 7.96
N ASP A 97 8.56 -11.83 8.75
CA ASP A 97 9.08 -13.15 8.39
C ASP A 97 8.34 -13.74 7.17
N ILE A 98 7.01 -13.61 7.13
CA ILE A 98 6.21 -14.17 6.05
C ILE A 98 6.45 -13.41 4.74
N GLU A 99 6.61 -12.10 4.77
CA GLU A 99 6.89 -11.30 3.57
C GLU A 99 8.25 -11.65 2.96
N ASP A 100 9.27 -11.87 3.81
CA ASP A 100 10.58 -12.34 3.38
C ASP A 100 10.50 -13.71 2.69
N GLU A 101 9.69 -14.64 3.22
CA GLU A 101 9.44 -15.91 2.55
C GLU A 101 8.67 -15.73 1.24
N LEU A 102 7.64 -14.88 1.22
CA LEU A 102 6.83 -14.64 0.02
C LEU A 102 7.66 -14.11 -1.13
N ILE A 103 8.58 -13.17 -0.89
CA ILE A 103 9.45 -12.65 -1.96
C ILE A 103 10.53 -13.66 -2.38
N LYS A 104 11.03 -14.49 -1.45
CA LYS A 104 11.93 -15.62 -1.75
C LYS A 104 11.25 -16.70 -2.58
N ASP A 105 9.96 -16.90 -2.41
CA ASP A 105 9.18 -17.85 -3.21
C ASP A 105 8.63 -17.22 -4.52
N PHE A 106 8.61 -15.88 -4.61
CA PHE A 106 8.05 -15.17 -5.76
C PHE A 106 8.76 -15.52 -7.07
N ALA A 107 8.00 -16.01 -8.04
CA ALA A 107 8.47 -16.31 -9.39
C ALA A 107 8.51 -15.03 -10.24
N ILE A 108 9.71 -14.62 -10.65
CA ILE A 108 9.89 -13.45 -11.51
C ILE A 108 9.37 -13.77 -12.92
N PRO A 109 8.44 -12.99 -13.49
CA PRO A 109 7.98 -13.20 -14.86
C PRO A 109 9.15 -13.20 -15.85
N GLU A 110 9.16 -14.16 -16.78
CA GLU A 110 10.28 -14.37 -17.72
C GLU A 110 10.64 -13.09 -18.50
N GLY A 111 9.62 -12.35 -18.95
CA GLY A 111 9.78 -11.10 -19.71
C GLY A 111 10.18 -9.88 -18.89
N ALA A 112 10.37 -9.99 -17.57
CA ALA A 112 10.79 -8.87 -16.74
C ALA A 112 12.23 -8.44 -17.08
N ALA A 113 12.41 -7.13 -17.28
CA ALA A 113 13.68 -6.49 -17.64
C ALA A 113 14.09 -5.41 -16.63
N SER A 114 13.15 -4.84 -15.88
CA SER A 114 13.45 -3.84 -14.86
C SER A 114 12.48 -3.87 -13.68
N ILE A 115 12.90 -3.25 -12.58
CA ILE A 115 12.13 -3.04 -11.36
C ILE A 115 12.00 -1.53 -11.15
N SER A 116 10.81 -1.04 -10.85
CA SER A 116 10.62 0.30 -10.30
C SER A 116 10.13 0.26 -8.87
N VAL A 117 10.67 1.14 -8.04
CA VAL A 117 10.19 1.41 -6.69
C VAL A 117 9.59 2.80 -6.66
N ALA A 118 8.39 2.92 -6.11
CA ALA A 118 7.70 4.19 -5.99
C ALA A 118 7.00 4.30 -4.64
N LEU A 119 6.98 5.52 -4.11
CA LEU A 119 6.36 5.88 -2.83
C LEU A 119 5.44 7.08 -3.05
N ASP A 120 4.27 7.04 -2.42
CA ASP A 120 3.29 8.13 -2.43
C ASP A 120 2.49 8.10 -1.12
N ARG A 121 1.68 9.12 -0.88
CA ARG A 121 0.81 9.21 0.29
C ARG A 121 -0.64 9.38 -0.11
N ALA A 122 -1.52 8.72 0.65
CA ALA A 122 -2.96 8.89 0.54
C ALA A 122 -3.53 9.31 1.89
N SER A 123 -4.53 10.19 1.88
CA SER A 123 -5.23 10.52 3.12
C SER A 123 -6.15 9.38 3.58
N VAL A 124 -6.29 9.17 4.88
CA VAL A 124 -7.21 8.18 5.49
C VAL A 124 -8.06 8.88 6.54
N PRO A 125 -9.39 8.67 6.57
CA PRO A 125 -10.22 9.22 7.62
C PRO A 125 -10.01 8.44 8.93
N MET A 126 -9.43 9.08 9.94
CA MET A 126 -9.18 8.53 11.26
C MET A 126 -10.29 8.95 12.24
N GLU A 127 -10.61 8.07 13.18
CA GLU A 127 -11.44 8.40 14.35
C GLU A 127 -10.53 8.86 15.50
N GLU A 128 -10.72 10.10 15.95
CA GLU A 128 -10.01 10.65 17.10
C GLU A 128 -10.99 11.10 18.17
N THR A 129 -10.55 11.04 19.42
CA THR A 129 -11.33 11.57 20.55
C THR A 129 -11.18 13.08 20.62
N VAL A 130 -12.31 13.79 20.70
CA VAL A 130 -12.28 15.23 20.94
C VAL A 130 -11.84 15.48 22.39
N PRO A 131 -10.76 16.24 22.64
CA PRO A 131 -10.36 16.62 23.99
C PRO A 131 -11.51 17.35 24.68
N ARG A 132 -11.78 17.00 25.94
CA ARG A 132 -12.83 17.70 26.68
C ARG A 132 -12.36 19.12 27.04
N PRO A 133 -13.21 20.14 26.89
CA PRO A 133 -12.90 21.45 27.43
C PRO A 133 -12.74 21.35 28.96
N PRO A 134 -11.86 22.18 29.56
CA PRO A 134 -11.68 22.21 31.01
C PRO A 134 -13.00 22.54 31.72
N GLY A 135 -13.37 21.78 32.75
CA GLY A 135 -14.57 22.00 33.56
C GLY A 135 -15.42 20.74 33.79
N ARG A 136 -16.49 20.88 34.61
CA ARG A 136 -17.41 19.78 34.90
C ARG A 136 -18.32 19.53 33.68
N PRO A 137 -18.38 18.30 33.14
CA PRO A 137 -19.27 18.00 32.02
C PRO A 137 -20.74 18.20 32.42
N ARG A 138 -21.55 18.68 31.48
CA ARG A 138 -23.02 18.71 31.63
C ARG A 138 -23.52 17.28 31.89
N LYS A 139 -24.60 17.14 32.68
CA LYS A 139 -25.17 15.86 33.13
C LYS A 139 -25.44 14.88 31.96
N ASP A 140 -25.74 15.42 30.78
CA ASP A 140 -26.08 14.67 29.57
C ASP A 140 -25.06 14.81 28.43
N ALA A 141 -23.85 15.31 28.71
CA ALA A 141 -22.82 15.44 27.68
C ALA A 141 -22.41 14.04 27.15
N PRO A 142 -22.19 13.89 25.83
CA PRO A 142 -21.71 12.64 25.26
C PRO A 142 -20.45 12.16 25.99
N LYS A 143 -20.48 10.92 26.50
CA LYS A 143 -19.37 10.36 27.30
C LYS A 143 -18.06 10.26 26.49
N ARG A 144 -18.12 10.11 25.18
CA ARG A 144 -16.97 10.15 24.25
C ARG A 144 -17.39 10.84 22.96
N SER A 145 -16.96 12.08 22.79
CA SER A 145 -17.11 12.78 21.51
C SER A 145 -15.94 12.38 20.61
N VAL A 146 -16.23 12.11 19.35
CA VAL A 146 -15.24 11.69 18.36
C VAL A 146 -15.33 12.56 17.13
N ILE A 147 -14.19 12.83 16.51
CA ILE A 147 -14.04 13.63 15.31
C ILE A 147 -13.40 12.76 14.22
N ARG A 148 -13.73 13.08 12.98
CA ARG A 148 -13.11 12.48 11.79
C ARG A 148 -12.04 13.43 11.27
N VAL A 149 -10.79 13.00 11.32
CA VAL A 149 -9.62 13.77 10.85
C VAL A 149 -8.93 13.00 9.75
N PHE A 150 -8.43 13.68 8.72
CA PHE A 150 -7.69 13.02 7.65
C PHE A 150 -6.20 13.07 7.92
N HIS A 151 -5.58 11.88 7.97
CA HIS A 151 -4.14 11.73 8.15
C HIS A 151 -3.51 11.11 6.91
N MET A 152 -2.24 11.41 6.65
CA MET A 152 -1.52 10.81 5.54
C MET A 152 -1.00 9.42 5.92
N CYS A 153 -1.38 8.42 5.15
CA CYS A 153 -0.80 7.08 5.16
C CYS A 153 0.14 6.93 3.96
N TYR A 154 1.05 5.97 4.01
CA TYR A 154 1.98 5.69 2.92
C TYR A 154 1.47 4.56 2.04
N CYS A 155 1.67 4.69 0.74
CA CYS A 155 1.48 3.64 -0.26
C CYS A 155 2.78 3.48 -1.03
N ALA A 156 3.19 2.24 -1.25
CA ALA A 156 4.40 1.97 -2.02
C ALA A 156 4.21 0.81 -2.97
N THR A 157 5.05 0.78 -3.99
CA THR A 157 5.06 -0.29 -4.98
C THR A 157 6.46 -0.73 -5.33
N VAL A 158 6.62 -2.04 -5.53
CA VAL A 158 7.70 -2.65 -6.30
C VAL A 158 7.06 -3.24 -7.56
N THR A 159 7.36 -2.67 -8.71
CA THR A 159 6.77 -3.10 -9.99
C THR A 159 7.84 -3.68 -10.89
N LEU A 160 7.57 -4.85 -11.44
CA LEU A 160 8.36 -5.47 -12.51
C LEU A 160 7.83 -5.00 -13.87
N HIS A 161 8.73 -4.61 -14.76
CA HIS A 161 8.41 -4.12 -16.09
C HIS A 161 9.07 -4.96 -17.17
N ASP A 162 8.41 -5.06 -18.32
CA ASP A 162 8.97 -5.66 -19.52
C ASP A 162 10.07 -4.78 -20.15
N LYS A 163 10.66 -5.26 -21.25
CA LYS A 163 11.70 -4.54 -22.01
C LYS A 163 11.25 -3.19 -22.61
N ASP A 164 9.94 -2.96 -22.71
CA ASP A 164 9.36 -1.73 -23.23
C ASP A 164 8.97 -0.76 -22.10
N GLY A 165 9.25 -1.11 -20.84
CA GLY A 165 8.89 -0.34 -19.66
C GLY A 165 7.41 -0.43 -19.29
N ARG A 166 6.69 -1.46 -19.73
CA ARG A 166 5.30 -1.71 -19.33
C ARG A 166 5.27 -2.57 -18.08
N ALA A 167 4.42 -2.20 -17.13
CA ALA A 167 4.22 -2.97 -15.91
C ALA A 167 3.67 -4.37 -16.20
N VAL A 168 4.34 -5.39 -15.69
CA VAL A 168 3.95 -6.81 -15.78
C VAL A 168 3.30 -7.26 -14.49
N HIS A 169 3.90 -6.92 -13.35
CA HIS A 169 3.38 -7.28 -12.03
C HIS A 169 3.77 -6.22 -10.99
N THR A 170 2.87 -5.94 -10.04
CA THR A 170 3.08 -4.91 -9.02
C THR A 170 2.78 -5.47 -7.64
N LEU A 171 3.82 -5.43 -6.81
CA LEU A 171 3.75 -5.69 -5.39
C LEU A 171 3.38 -4.38 -4.69
N ARG A 172 2.32 -4.40 -3.89
CA ARG A 172 1.74 -3.22 -3.25
C ARG A 172 1.93 -3.31 -1.75
N ARG A 173 2.30 -2.19 -1.15
CA ARG A 173 2.48 -2.03 0.29
C ARG A 173 1.74 -0.79 0.76
N GLY A 174 1.32 -0.81 2.02
CA GLY A 174 0.75 0.36 2.66
C GLY A 174 1.10 0.37 4.15
N GLN A 175 1.15 1.56 4.72
CA GLN A 175 1.41 1.76 6.15
C GLN A 175 0.49 2.85 6.68
N MET A 176 -0.15 2.58 7.82
CA MET A 176 -1.04 3.54 8.47
C MET A 176 -0.29 4.83 8.89
N PRO A 177 -1.03 5.93 9.14
CA PRO A 177 -0.42 7.16 9.66
C PRO A 177 0.30 6.94 10.99
N ASN A 178 1.30 7.77 11.28
CA ASN A 178 2.13 7.73 12.50
C ASN A 178 3.02 6.49 12.66
N CYS A 179 3.15 5.67 11.61
CA CYS A 179 4.21 4.67 11.54
C CYS A 179 5.49 5.27 10.95
N ASP A 180 6.63 4.61 11.17
CA ASP A 180 7.90 5.01 10.58
C ASP A 180 7.96 4.61 9.09
N PRO A 181 8.01 5.57 8.14
CA PRO A 181 8.12 5.26 6.72
C PRO A 181 9.43 4.55 6.35
N GLN A 182 10.43 4.58 7.23
CA GLN A 182 11.68 3.86 7.05
C GLN A 182 11.46 2.34 7.04
N ASP A 183 10.54 1.83 7.87
CA ASP A 183 10.20 0.40 7.89
C ASP A 183 9.62 -0.06 6.55
N LEU A 184 8.74 0.75 5.98
CA LEU A 184 8.18 0.50 4.65
C LEU A 184 9.28 0.51 3.59
N CYS A 185 10.19 1.48 3.62
CA CYS A 185 11.27 1.56 2.64
C CYS A 185 12.29 0.42 2.78
N ASN A 186 12.60 0.01 4.01
CA ASN A 186 13.43 -1.17 4.29
C ASN A 186 12.82 -2.43 3.68
N LEU A 187 11.49 -2.61 3.82
CA LEU A 187 10.77 -3.73 3.22
C LEU A 187 10.85 -3.72 1.68
N LEU A 188 10.69 -2.55 1.05
CA LEU A 188 10.83 -2.41 -0.41
C LEU A 188 12.26 -2.69 -0.87
N ALA A 189 13.26 -2.22 -0.12
CA ALA A 189 14.67 -2.47 -0.40
C ALA A 189 14.99 -3.97 -0.33
N ASN A 190 14.49 -4.67 0.70
CA ASN A 190 14.61 -6.11 0.81
C ASN A 190 13.91 -6.84 -0.35
N ASP A 191 12.69 -6.41 -0.71
CA ASP A 191 11.97 -6.97 -1.86
C ASP A 191 12.83 -6.89 -3.14
N VAL A 192 13.43 -5.73 -3.41
CA VAL A 192 14.30 -5.52 -4.58
C VAL A 192 15.58 -6.35 -4.51
N LEU A 193 16.20 -6.47 -3.33
CA LEU A 193 17.41 -7.29 -3.14
C LEU A 193 17.13 -8.76 -3.45
N GLN A 194 16.05 -9.32 -2.92
CA GLN A 194 15.64 -10.70 -3.15
C GLN A 194 15.32 -10.97 -4.64
N LEU A 195 14.68 -10.01 -5.31
CA LEU A 195 14.44 -10.10 -6.76
C LEU A 195 15.74 -10.03 -7.57
N ARG A 196 16.67 -9.15 -7.21
CA ARG A 196 17.98 -8.97 -7.87
C ARG A 196 18.94 -10.12 -7.62
N GLU A 197 18.84 -10.81 -6.48
CA GLU A 197 19.60 -12.03 -6.20
C GLU A 197 19.25 -13.14 -7.20
N LYS A 198 17.95 -13.29 -7.51
CA LYS A 198 17.45 -14.24 -8.52
C LYS A 198 17.73 -13.79 -9.95
N ARG A 199 17.63 -12.49 -10.23
CA ARG A 199 17.81 -11.88 -11.56
C ARG A 199 18.70 -10.63 -11.50
N PRO A 200 20.04 -10.79 -11.48
CA PRO A 200 20.99 -9.69 -11.37
C PRO A 200 21.01 -8.73 -12.58
N ASP A 201 20.34 -9.09 -13.66
CA ASP A 201 20.20 -8.30 -14.89
C ASP A 201 19.12 -7.21 -14.80
N LEU A 202 18.18 -7.32 -13.85
CA LEU A 202 17.06 -6.37 -13.73
C LEU A 202 17.56 -4.97 -13.37
N LEU A 203 17.27 -4.00 -14.24
CA LEU A 203 17.58 -2.59 -13.96
C LEU A 203 16.67 -2.05 -12.85
N ILE A 204 17.16 -1.10 -12.05
CA ILE A 204 16.40 -0.50 -10.95
C ILE A 204 16.08 0.95 -11.27
N ALA A 205 14.82 1.34 -11.09
CA ALA A 205 14.35 2.72 -11.18
C ALA A 205 13.63 3.16 -9.90
N LEU A 206 13.91 4.38 -9.42
CA LEU A 206 13.14 5.05 -8.38
C LEU A 206 12.26 6.09 -9.04
N LEU A 207 10.96 6.04 -8.71
CA LEU A 207 9.93 6.92 -9.26
C LEU A 207 9.24 7.65 -8.12
N ALA A 208 9.19 8.98 -8.22
CA ALA A 208 8.41 9.83 -7.33
C ALA A 208 8.00 11.11 -8.06
N ASP A 209 7.05 11.82 -7.49
CA ASP A 209 6.72 13.18 -7.90
C ASP A 209 7.81 14.18 -7.43
N GLY A 210 7.46 15.47 -7.32
CA GLY A 210 8.39 16.50 -6.85
C GLY A 210 8.60 16.55 -5.34
N ALA A 211 7.95 15.70 -4.53
CA ALA A 211 7.98 15.80 -3.08
C ALA A 211 9.37 15.45 -2.51
N PRO A 212 10.10 16.40 -1.89
CA PRO A 212 11.45 16.15 -1.39
C PRO A 212 11.49 15.05 -0.33
N GLU A 213 10.47 14.94 0.50
CA GLU A 213 10.40 13.89 1.53
C GLU A 213 10.38 12.47 0.94
N MET A 214 9.75 12.26 -0.22
CA MET A 214 9.71 10.94 -0.88
C MET A 214 11.08 10.60 -1.46
N TRP A 215 11.75 11.58 -2.07
CA TRP A 215 13.11 11.41 -2.59
C TRP A 215 14.12 11.11 -1.49
N ASN A 216 14.05 11.81 -0.36
CA ASN A 216 14.93 11.57 0.77
C ASN A 216 14.80 10.13 1.30
N LEU A 217 13.57 9.63 1.43
CA LEU A 217 13.31 8.24 1.84
C LEU A 217 13.84 7.23 0.82
N LEU A 218 13.53 7.42 -0.47
CA LEU A 218 14.00 6.51 -1.52
C LEU A 218 15.53 6.52 -1.65
N GLU A 219 16.18 7.68 -1.61
CA GLU A 219 17.64 7.77 -1.76
C GLU A 219 18.39 7.22 -0.54
N ALA A 220 17.85 7.39 0.67
CA ALA A 220 18.43 6.80 1.89
C ALA A 220 18.37 5.26 1.88
N ASN A 221 17.31 4.69 1.29
CA ASN A 221 17.06 3.24 1.29
C ASN A 221 17.62 2.49 0.08
N PHE A 222 18.00 3.21 -0.98
CA PHE A 222 18.59 2.65 -2.18
C PHE A 222 20.00 3.20 -2.45
N PRO A 223 20.96 3.02 -1.51
CA PRO A 223 22.32 3.53 -1.67
C PRO A 223 23.06 2.79 -2.79
N ALA A 224 23.89 3.52 -3.52
CA ALA A 224 24.67 2.99 -4.65
C ALA A 224 25.68 1.90 -4.21
N SER A 225 26.11 1.89 -2.94
CA SER A 225 26.98 0.85 -2.38
C SER A 225 26.32 -0.53 -2.34
N VAL A 226 24.99 -0.58 -2.27
CA VAL A 226 24.21 -1.84 -2.19
C VAL A 226 23.56 -2.15 -3.53
N PHE A 227 22.95 -1.16 -4.18
CA PHE A 227 22.14 -1.37 -5.39
C PHE A 227 22.88 -1.05 -6.69
N GLY A 228 24.11 -0.54 -6.62
CA GLY A 228 24.88 -0.15 -7.80
C GLY A 228 24.21 1.00 -8.55
N SER A 229 23.98 0.80 -9.86
CA SER A 229 23.36 1.82 -10.70
C SER A 229 21.84 1.81 -10.57
N VAL A 230 21.30 2.86 -9.95
CA VAL A 230 19.86 3.09 -9.81
C VAL A 230 19.47 4.31 -10.64
N HIS A 231 18.44 4.17 -11.47
CA HIS A 231 17.91 5.27 -12.25
C HIS A 231 16.90 6.08 -11.43
N ARG A 232 17.09 7.40 -11.32
CA ARG A 232 16.14 8.30 -10.66
C ARG A 232 15.31 8.99 -11.73
N CYS A 233 14.00 8.80 -11.71
CA CYS A 233 13.11 9.43 -12.66
C CYS A 233 11.96 10.11 -11.93
N ILE A 234 11.84 11.42 -12.12
CA ILE A 234 10.65 12.14 -11.65
C ILE A 234 9.45 11.78 -12.51
N ASP A 235 8.25 11.80 -11.94
CA ASP A 235 7.06 11.44 -12.70
C ASP A 235 6.84 12.39 -13.89
N PHE A 236 6.94 11.82 -15.09
CA PHE A 236 6.71 12.51 -16.35
C PHE A 236 5.35 13.23 -16.39
N TRP A 237 4.29 12.66 -15.85
CA TRP A 237 2.95 13.26 -15.94
C TRP A 237 2.81 14.48 -15.03
N HIS A 238 3.39 14.44 -13.83
CA HIS A 238 3.48 15.62 -12.95
C HIS A 238 4.25 16.77 -13.62
N VAL A 239 5.33 16.47 -14.33
CA VAL A 239 6.07 17.50 -15.11
C VAL A 239 5.19 18.07 -16.22
N VAL A 240 4.47 17.21 -16.94
CA VAL A 240 3.57 17.63 -18.02
C VAL A 240 2.43 18.51 -17.51
N GLU A 241 1.92 18.28 -16.30
CA GLU A 241 0.90 19.14 -15.67
C GLU A 241 1.42 20.55 -15.39
N LYS A 242 2.61 20.67 -14.80
CA LYS A 242 3.27 21.97 -14.58
C LYS A 242 3.52 22.71 -15.88
N LEU A 243 4.01 21.99 -16.89
CA LEU A 243 4.19 22.53 -18.24
C LEU A 243 2.85 22.93 -18.88
N ALA A 244 1.78 22.14 -18.71
CA ALA A 244 0.47 22.49 -19.24
C ALA A 244 -0.12 23.76 -18.60
N ALA A 245 0.11 23.98 -17.31
CA ALA A 245 -0.29 25.20 -16.63
C ALA A 245 0.48 26.42 -17.17
N ALA A 246 1.81 26.31 -17.30
CA ALA A 246 2.63 27.36 -17.94
C ALA A 246 2.22 27.61 -19.40
N ALA A 247 1.94 26.57 -20.17
CA ALA A 247 1.54 26.69 -21.56
C ALA A 247 0.23 27.47 -21.75
N LYS A 248 -0.72 27.37 -20.81
CA LYS A 248 -1.96 28.17 -20.83
C LYS A 248 -1.69 29.67 -20.70
N VAL A 249 -0.65 30.04 -19.94
CA VAL A 249 -0.23 31.45 -19.76
C VAL A 249 0.53 31.98 -20.97
N LEU A 250 1.38 31.14 -21.57
CA LEU A 250 2.23 31.53 -22.70
C LEU A 250 1.51 31.49 -24.05
N GLY A 251 0.53 30.58 -24.20
CA GLY A 251 -0.25 30.41 -25.42
C GLY A 251 -1.14 31.63 -25.71
N ARG A 252 -1.35 31.91 -26.99
CA ARG A 252 -2.31 32.94 -27.44
C ARG A 252 -3.75 32.49 -27.25
N ASP A 253 -3.95 31.18 -27.33
CA ASP A 253 -5.24 30.49 -27.25
C ASP A 253 -5.03 29.03 -26.78
N ALA A 254 -6.13 28.31 -26.57
CA ALA A 254 -6.07 26.91 -26.16
C ALA A 254 -5.36 25.97 -27.17
N THR A 255 -5.41 26.29 -28.47
CA THR A 255 -4.80 25.46 -29.53
C THR A 255 -3.28 25.56 -29.48
N SER A 256 -2.76 26.78 -29.38
CA SER A 256 -1.32 27.07 -29.25
C SER A 256 -0.75 26.52 -27.93
N ALA A 257 -1.49 26.62 -26.83
CA ALA A 257 -1.10 26.01 -25.56
C ALA A 257 -0.96 24.48 -25.69
N ARG A 258 -1.94 23.80 -26.30
CA ARG A 258 -1.88 22.34 -26.54
C ARG A 258 -0.73 21.94 -27.46
N ALA A 259 -0.48 22.71 -28.52
CA ALA A 259 0.63 22.47 -29.44
C ALA A 259 1.99 22.59 -28.74
N MET A 260 2.14 23.57 -27.86
CA MET A 260 3.34 23.77 -27.04
C MET A 260 3.58 22.60 -26.06
N VAL A 261 2.54 22.16 -25.34
CA VAL A 261 2.62 20.97 -24.47
C VAL A 261 2.99 19.73 -25.29
N TRP A 262 2.40 19.54 -26.46
CA TRP A 262 2.74 18.43 -27.34
C TRP A 262 4.20 18.46 -27.78
N ARG A 263 4.72 19.64 -28.16
CA ARG A 263 6.13 19.84 -28.51
C ARG A 263 7.04 19.48 -27.34
N TRP A 264 6.77 20.00 -26.14
CA TRP A 264 7.57 19.73 -24.95
C TRP A 264 7.56 18.25 -24.55
N ARG A 265 6.40 17.58 -24.59
CA ARG A 265 6.30 16.12 -24.36
C ARG A 265 7.17 15.33 -25.35
N LYS A 266 7.16 15.72 -26.62
CA LYS A 266 7.96 15.08 -27.66
C LYS A 266 9.46 15.30 -27.43
N LEU A 267 9.87 16.51 -27.02
CA LEU A 267 11.26 16.82 -26.67
C LEU A 267 11.73 15.97 -25.49
N LEU A 268 11.00 16.01 -24.37
CA LEU A 268 11.33 15.26 -23.15
C LEU A 268 11.57 13.77 -23.41
N ARG A 269 10.75 13.15 -24.28
CA ARG A 269 10.87 11.71 -24.60
C ARG A 269 11.98 11.37 -25.59
N ARG A 270 12.55 12.35 -26.30
CA ARG A 270 13.51 12.12 -27.40
C ARG A 270 14.90 12.67 -27.15
N ARG A 271 15.03 13.64 -26.24
CA ARG A 271 16.26 14.39 -26.02
C ARG A 271 16.62 14.41 -24.54
N LYS A 272 17.90 14.17 -24.24
CA LYS A 272 18.44 14.20 -22.87
C LYS A 272 18.47 15.63 -22.30
N ASP A 273 18.67 16.62 -23.15
CA ASP A 273 18.78 18.05 -22.81
C ASP A 273 17.43 18.81 -22.87
N ALA A 274 16.33 18.08 -23.03
CA ALA A 274 15.00 18.67 -23.21
C ALA A 274 14.54 19.50 -22.00
N ALA A 275 14.80 19.05 -20.77
CA ALA A 275 14.41 19.78 -19.57
C ALA A 275 15.09 21.16 -19.51
N THR A 276 16.40 21.22 -19.78
CA THR A 276 17.17 22.48 -19.85
C THR A 276 16.70 23.36 -21.01
N THR A 277 16.40 22.77 -22.17
CA THR A 277 15.87 23.52 -23.33
C THR A 277 14.54 24.19 -22.98
N ILE A 278 13.62 23.45 -22.36
CA ILE A 278 12.30 23.96 -21.97
C ILE A 278 12.44 25.02 -20.87
N LEU A 279 13.33 24.80 -19.90
CA LEU A 279 13.64 25.77 -18.86
C LEU A 279 14.07 27.11 -19.47
N SER A 280 15.02 27.11 -20.41
CA SER A 280 15.45 28.32 -21.10
C SER A 280 14.34 28.98 -21.91
N GLU A 281 13.44 28.21 -22.54
CA GLU A 281 12.25 28.75 -23.22
C GLU A 281 11.30 29.45 -22.24
N LEU A 282 11.08 28.89 -21.04
CA LEU A 282 10.22 29.48 -20.02
C LEU A 282 10.84 30.75 -19.43
N GLU A 283 12.13 30.76 -19.12
CA GLU A 283 12.86 31.93 -18.62
C GLU A 283 12.88 33.06 -19.66
N ALA A 284 13.16 32.74 -20.93
CA ALA A 284 13.16 33.71 -22.01
C ALA A 284 11.76 34.31 -22.30
N SER A 285 10.69 33.67 -21.83
CA SER A 285 9.34 34.23 -21.96
C SER A 285 9.12 35.49 -21.13
N GLY A 286 9.91 35.70 -20.08
CA GLY A 286 9.77 36.83 -19.15
C GLY A 286 8.43 36.88 -18.41
N ARG A 287 7.69 35.76 -18.35
CA ARG A 287 6.34 35.69 -17.74
C ARG A 287 6.30 34.99 -16.39
N GLU A 288 7.45 34.81 -15.74
CA GLU A 288 7.54 34.15 -14.43
C GLU A 288 6.70 34.84 -13.35
N ASP A 289 6.66 36.16 -13.32
CA ASP A 289 5.88 36.92 -12.33
C ASP A 289 4.40 37.06 -12.67
N LEU A 290 3.94 36.52 -13.81
CA LEU A 290 2.54 36.62 -14.19
C LEU A 290 1.67 35.71 -13.32
N MET A 291 0.69 36.33 -12.67
CA MET A 291 -0.23 35.66 -11.77
C MET A 291 -1.55 35.33 -12.47
N VAL A 292 -2.01 34.09 -12.33
CA VAL A 292 -3.31 33.59 -12.82
C VAL A 292 -3.99 32.86 -11.67
N ASP A 293 -5.19 33.31 -11.31
CA ASP A 293 -6.00 32.72 -10.22
C ASP A 293 -5.24 32.60 -8.88
N GLY A 294 -4.32 33.54 -8.61
CA GLY A 294 -3.51 33.56 -7.39
C GLY A 294 -2.25 32.69 -7.44
N GLU A 295 -2.01 31.97 -8.54
CA GLU A 295 -0.83 31.13 -8.77
C GLU A 295 0.11 31.78 -9.80
N ARG A 296 1.37 31.30 -9.89
CA ARG A 296 2.33 31.74 -10.91
C ARG A 296 2.79 30.52 -11.75
N PRO A 297 1.97 30.05 -12.71
CA PRO A 297 2.22 28.77 -13.38
C PRO A 297 3.57 28.67 -14.09
N VAL A 298 4.05 29.78 -14.66
CA VAL A 298 5.37 29.83 -15.35
C VAL A 298 6.51 29.74 -14.34
N HIS A 299 6.44 30.52 -13.24
CA HIS A 299 7.40 30.42 -12.14
C HIS A 299 7.44 29.02 -11.54
N ASP A 300 6.27 28.41 -11.29
CA ASP A 300 6.19 27.06 -10.72
C ASP A 300 6.83 26.03 -11.65
N ALA A 301 6.61 26.13 -12.96
CA ALA A 301 7.25 25.26 -13.94
C ALA A 301 8.78 25.47 -14.00
N ILE A 302 9.26 26.72 -13.97
CA ILE A 302 10.70 27.05 -13.92
C ILE A 302 11.34 26.43 -12.67
N THR A 303 10.76 26.69 -11.49
CA THR A 303 11.23 26.17 -10.21
C THR A 303 11.25 24.64 -10.21
N TYR A 304 10.18 24.01 -10.71
CA TYR A 304 10.08 22.56 -10.79
C TYR A 304 11.14 21.94 -11.72
N LEU A 305 11.39 22.55 -12.89
CA LEU A 305 12.44 22.09 -13.81
C LEU A 305 13.84 22.27 -13.20
N ARG A 306 14.12 23.43 -12.59
CA ARG A 306 15.42 23.71 -11.93
C ARG A 306 15.74 22.69 -10.85
N ASN A 307 14.75 22.36 -10.00
CA ASN A 307 14.95 21.47 -8.86
C ASN A 307 15.13 19.99 -9.27
N HIS A 308 14.68 19.60 -10.46
CA HIS A 308 14.56 18.18 -10.82
C HIS A 308 15.14 17.80 -12.19
N ALA A 309 15.78 18.73 -12.92
CA ALA A 309 16.31 18.48 -14.27
C ALA A 309 17.19 17.23 -14.38
N GLU A 310 18.01 16.94 -13.36
CA GLU A 310 18.87 15.74 -13.32
C GLU A 310 18.09 14.42 -13.35
N ARG A 311 16.85 14.44 -12.84
CA ARG A 311 15.92 13.30 -12.80
C ARG A 311 14.97 13.25 -14.00
N MET A 312 15.15 14.12 -15.00
CA MET A 312 14.27 14.23 -16.19
C MET A 312 14.86 13.64 -17.47
N ASN A 313 15.82 12.70 -17.37
CA ASN A 313 16.37 12.01 -18.55
C ASN A 313 15.43 10.90 -19.06
N TYR A 314 14.22 11.28 -19.48
CA TYR A 314 13.20 10.34 -19.96
C TYR A 314 13.62 9.62 -21.24
N ALA A 315 14.30 10.31 -22.17
CA ALA A 315 14.81 9.68 -23.38
C ALA A 315 15.78 8.53 -23.06
N GLY A 316 16.65 8.72 -22.07
CA GLY A 316 17.55 7.68 -21.58
C GLY A 316 16.81 6.54 -20.89
N ALA A 317 15.79 6.85 -20.07
CA ALA A 317 14.94 5.85 -19.42
C ALA A 317 14.23 4.96 -20.45
N ILE A 318 13.55 5.57 -21.42
CA ILE A 318 12.82 4.88 -22.49
C ILE A 318 13.77 3.99 -23.30
N LYS A 319 14.96 4.48 -23.66
CA LYS A 319 15.95 3.68 -24.41
C LYS A 319 16.39 2.43 -23.64
N LYS A 320 16.38 2.47 -22.31
CA LYS A 320 16.71 1.34 -21.43
C LYS A 320 15.51 0.46 -21.08
N GLY A 321 14.31 0.76 -21.58
CA GLY A 321 13.08 0.04 -21.20
C GLY A 321 12.64 0.34 -19.76
N LEU A 322 13.02 1.49 -19.20
CA LEU A 322 12.61 1.90 -17.85
C LEU A 322 11.29 2.68 -17.90
N PRO A 323 10.42 2.51 -16.89
CA PRO A 323 9.23 3.33 -16.75
C PRO A 323 9.60 4.80 -16.46
N ILE A 324 8.71 5.70 -16.87
CA ILE A 324 8.89 7.16 -16.70
C ILE A 324 7.80 7.83 -15.87
N GLY A 325 6.82 7.08 -15.38
CA GLY A 325 5.69 7.63 -14.63
C GLY A 325 5.32 6.76 -13.44
N SER A 326 4.82 7.38 -12.38
CA SER A 326 4.52 6.74 -11.09
C SER A 326 3.08 6.20 -11.00
N GLY A 327 2.41 6.02 -12.14
CA GLY A 327 0.99 5.62 -12.20
C GLY A 327 0.63 4.36 -11.43
N ASN A 328 1.57 3.42 -11.23
CA ASN A 328 1.35 2.22 -10.43
C ASN A 328 1.16 2.54 -8.94
N VAL A 329 1.91 3.49 -8.37
CA VAL A 329 1.72 3.90 -6.97
C VAL A 329 0.49 4.78 -6.82
N GLU A 330 0.20 5.66 -7.78
CA GLU A 330 -1.05 6.44 -7.79
C GLU A 330 -2.29 5.52 -7.86
N ALA A 331 -2.24 4.49 -8.72
CA ALA A 331 -3.28 3.47 -8.79
C ALA A 331 -3.39 2.69 -7.47
N THR A 332 -2.28 2.46 -6.79
CA THR A 332 -2.25 1.84 -5.46
C THR A 332 -2.90 2.75 -4.42
N CYS A 333 -2.57 4.04 -4.35
CA CYS A 333 -3.26 5.02 -3.50
C CYS A 333 -4.77 5.00 -3.71
N LYS A 334 -5.22 4.98 -4.97
CA LYS A 334 -6.65 4.93 -5.32
C LYS A 334 -7.32 3.62 -4.92
N THR A 335 -6.66 2.48 -5.13
CA THR A 335 -7.27 1.14 -4.95
C THR A 335 -7.09 0.58 -3.55
N LEU A 336 -5.90 0.68 -2.97
CA LEU A 336 -5.57 0.22 -1.63
C LEU A 336 -6.30 1.08 -0.60
N VAL A 337 -6.17 2.40 -0.70
CA VAL A 337 -6.72 3.34 0.30
C VAL A 337 -8.05 3.94 -0.17
N GLY A 338 -8.10 4.53 -1.37
CA GLY A 338 -9.26 5.26 -1.85
C GLY A 338 -10.55 4.42 -1.87
N LEU A 339 -10.53 3.26 -2.54
CA LEU A 339 -11.71 2.42 -2.69
C LEU A 339 -12.19 1.80 -1.37
N ARG A 340 -11.28 1.46 -0.45
CA ARG A 340 -11.63 0.70 0.76
C ARG A 340 -11.76 1.56 2.01
N MET A 341 -10.85 2.50 2.21
CA MET A 341 -10.73 3.25 3.47
C MET A 341 -11.46 4.60 3.42
N LYS A 342 -11.65 5.19 2.23
CA LYS A 342 -12.36 6.47 2.06
C LYS A 342 -13.85 6.32 1.73
N ARG A 343 -14.45 5.16 1.98
CA ARG A 343 -15.88 4.95 1.71
C ARG A 343 -16.75 5.86 2.57
N CYS A 344 -17.95 6.19 2.09
CA CYS A 344 -18.88 7.07 2.79
C CYS A 344 -19.10 6.61 4.24
N GLY A 345 -18.96 7.55 5.19
CA GLY A 345 -19.13 7.28 6.62
C GLY A 345 -17.97 6.52 7.30
N SER A 346 -16.91 6.16 6.57
CA SER A 346 -15.77 5.45 7.14
C SER A 346 -14.92 6.37 8.02
N ARG A 347 -14.44 5.80 9.12
CA ARG A 347 -13.41 6.32 9.98
C ARG A 347 -12.71 5.14 10.65
N TRP A 348 -11.43 5.27 10.92
CA TRP A 348 -10.60 4.15 11.33
C TRP A 348 -9.88 4.42 12.64
N HIS A 349 -9.81 3.41 13.49
CA HIS A 349 -8.75 3.33 14.48
C HIS A 349 -7.47 2.85 13.80
N HIS A 350 -6.33 3.24 14.36
CA HIS A 350 -5.01 2.87 13.83
C HIS A 350 -4.90 1.36 13.59
N ASP A 351 -5.13 0.54 14.61
CA ASP A 351 -4.88 -0.91 14.55
C ASP A 351 -5.81 -1.62 13.56
N THR A 352 -7.13 -1.39 13.68
CA THR A 352 -8.11 -1.98 12.75
C THR A 352 -7.93 -1.50 11.31
N GLY A 353 -7.48 -0.27 11.11
CA GLY A 353 -7.13 0.24 9.80
C GLY A 353 -5.89 -0.46 9.25
N ASN A 354 -4.89 -0.69 10.10
CA ASN A 354 -3.65 -1.38 9.74
C ASN A 354 -3.92 -2.84 9.33
N HIS A 355 -4.76 -3.56 10.08
CA HIS A 355 -5.21 -4.91 9.73
C HIS A 355 -5.79 -4.95 8.31
N VAL A 356 -6.76 -4.08 8.01
CA VAL A 356 -7.42 -4.06 6.70
C VAL A 356 -6.47 -3.62 5.60
N LEU A 357 -5.60 -2.64 5.87
CA LEU A 357 -4.64 -2.12 4.90
C LEU A 357 -3.65 -3.22 4.45
N HIS A 358 -3.06 -3.95 5.39
CA HIS A 358 -2.11 -5.04 5.08
C HIS A 358 -2.80 -6.22 4.38
N LEU A 359 -3.96 -6.67 4.89
CA LEU A 359 -4.72 -7.74 4.25
C LEU A 359 -5.11 -7.39 2.81
N ARG A 360 -5.49 -6.13 2.58
CA ARG A 360 -5.80 -5.65 1.23
C ARG A 360 -4.57 -5.54 0.34
N ALA A 361 -3.43 -5.12 0.89
CA ALA A 361 -2.17 -5.06 0.13
C ALA A 361 -1.76 -6.43 -0.41
N LEU A 362 -1.91 -7.50 0.39
CA LEU A 362 -1.68 -8.89 -0.06
C LEU A 362 -2.62 -9.29 -1.20
N ALA A 363 -3.92 -9.02 -1.03
CA ALA A 363 -4.92 -9.36 -2.05
C ALA A 363 -4.70 -8.61 -3.36
N LEU A 364 -4.33 -7.33 -3.31
CA LEU A 364 -4.02 -6.54 -4.50
C LEU A 364 -2.64 -6.88 -5.12
N SER A 365 -1.82 -7.68 -4.45
CA SER A 365 -0.49 -8.09 -4.93
C SER A 365 -0.48 -9.54 -5.44
N ASP A 366 -1.65 -10.18 -5.57
CA ASP A 366 -1.79 -11.60 -5.93
C ASP A 366 -1.03 -12.54 -4.98
N ARG A 367 -0.83 -12.14 -3.70
CA ARG A 367 -0.12 -12.94 -2.69
C ARG A 367 -1.02 -13.50 -1.60
N TRP A 368 -2.34 -13.34 -1.74
CA TRP A 368 -3.29 -13.67 -0.67
C TRP A 368 -3.19 -15.12 -0.22
N ASP A 369 -3.31 -16.07 -1.14
CA ASP A 369 -3.41 -17.48 -0.78
C ASP A 369 -2.11 -17.99 -0.16
N ASP A 370 -0.96 -17.67 -0.76
CA ASP A 370 0.35 -18.05 -0.23
C ASP A 370 0.62 -17.45 1.15
N ALA A 371 0.27 -16.18 1.34
CA ALA A 371 0.39 -15.50 2.62
C ALA A 371 -0.49 -16.15 3.69
N MET A 372 -1.73 -16.52 3.35
CA MET A 372 -2.66 -17.15 4.28
C MET A 372 -2.25 -18.59 4.62
N VAL A 373 -1.70 -19.34 3.66
CA VAL A 373 -1.14 -20.68 3.92
C VAL A 373 0.00 -20.60 4.92
N LYS A 374 0.97 -19.71 4.70
CA LYS A 374 2.10 -19.50 5.61
C LYS A 374 1.64 -19.01 6.99
N LEU A 375 0.78 -17.99 7.03
CA LEU A 375 0.26 -17.42 8.27
C LEU A 375 -0.49 -18.46 9.12
N LEU A 376 -1.47 -19.13 8.54
CA LEU A 376 -2.37 -20.01 9.29
C LEU A 376 -1.71 -21.35 9.66
N ALA A 377 -0.65 -21.74 8.98
CA ALA A 377 0.19 -22.86 9.40
C ALA A 377 0.84 -22.61 10.78
N THR A 378 1.20 -21.35 11.10
CA THR A 378 1.80 -20.99 12.40
C THR A 378 0.86 -21.22 13.59
N GLN A 379 -0.45 -21.29 13.34
CA GLN A 379 -1.45 -21.54 14.38
C GLN A 379 -1.51 -23.02 14.78
N ARG A 380 -0.93 -23.92 13.98
CA ARG A 380 -0.94 -25.35 14.25
C ARG A 380 0.20 -25.74 15.18
N THR A 381 -0.15 -26.34 16.31
CA THR A 381 0.83 -26.89 17.26
C THR A 381 0.73 -28.41 17.30
N ALA A 382 1.88 -29.09 17.19
CA ALA A 382 1.95 -30.53 17.39
C ALA A 382 1.64 -30.87 18.86
N VAL A 383 0.55 -31.59 19.07
CA VAL A 383 0.14 -32.06 20.39
C VAL A 383 0.59 -33.50 20.57
N ARG A 384 1.37 -33.76 21.61
CA ARG A 384 1.81 -35.11 22.00
C ARG A 384 1.37 -35.41 23.42
N ARG A 385 0.94 -36.65 23.66
CA ARG A 385 0.76 -37.15 25.03
C ARG A 385 2.16 -37.38 25.62
N ARG A 386 2.44 -36.81 26.79
CA ARG A 386 3.67 -37.15 27.53
C ARG A 386 3.62 -38.64 27.84
N ALA A 387 4.64 -39.40 27.45
CA ALA A 387 4.78 -40.79 27.87
C ALA A 387 4.81 -40.84 29.40
N ALA A 388 4.12 -41.84 29.97
CA ALA A 388 3.93 -41.98 31.41
C ALA A 388 5.25 -42.20 32.14
#